data_AF-A0A7W0SHC7-F1
#
_entry.id   AF-A0A7W0SHC7-F1
#
_cell.length_a   1.000
_cell.length_b   1.000
_cell.length_c   1.000
_cell.angle_alpha   90.00
_cell.angle_beta   90.00
_cell.angle_gamma   90.00
#
_symmetry.space_group_name_H-M   'P 1'
#
loop_
_entity.id
_entity.type
_entity.pdbx_description
1 polymer ?
#
loop_
_entity_poly.entity_id
_entity_poly.type
_entity_poly.pdbx_seq_one_letter_code
_entity_poly.pdbx_strand_id
1 'polypeptide(L)' 'NTQEAREAVRSFVDDAALAGLPSVRVIHGRGTGAVRKAVRDELSSHPLVGSHESDSADGATVVSLGD' A
#
# COMPACT_ATOMS: atom_id res chain seq x y z
N ASN A 1 0.19 4.33 -14.69
CA ASN A 1 1.43 5.09 -14.45
C ASN A 1 1.78 5.03 -12.95
N THR A 2 3.01 5.30 -12.51
CA THR A 2 3.42 5.28 -11.09
C THR A 2 2.70 6.34 -10.25
N GLN A 3 2.39 7.50 -10.82
CA GLN A 3 1.62 8.55 -10.13
C GLN A 3 0.20 8.09 -9.80
N GLU A 4 -0.51 7.52 -10.77
CA GLU A 4 -1.85 6.95 -10.56
C GLU A 4 -1.84 5.85 -9.49
N ALA A 5 -0.77 5.04 -9.45
CA ALA A 5 -0.64 4.01 -8.41
C ALA A 5 -0.50 4.61 -7.01
N ARG A 6 0.19 5.75 -6.86
CA ARG A 6 0.30 6.45 -5.56
C ARG A 6 -1.05 7.00 -5.12
N GLU A 7 -1.75 7.67 -6.03
CA GLU A 7 -3.09 8.23 -5.75
C GLU A 7 -4.10 7.14 -5.39
N ALA A 8 -4.10 6.03 -6.13
CA ALA A 8 -4.97 4.89 -5.85
C ALA A 8 -4.67 4.25 -4.49
N VAL A 9 -3.40 4.08 -4.13
CA VAL A 9 -3.03 3.51 -2.82
C VAL A 9 -3.39 4.44 -1.67
N ARG A 10 -3.16 5.75 -1.82
CA ARG A 10 -3.58 6.75 -0.82
C ARG A 10 -5.08 6.65 -0.53
N SER A 11 -5.91 6.77 -1.57
CA SER A 11 -7.37 6.68 -1.42
C SER A 11 -7.80 5.34 -0.82
N PHE A 12 -7.19 4.25 -1.25
CA PHE A 12 -7.51 2.91 -0.75
C PHE A 12 -7.18 2.75 0.74
N VAL A 13 -6.06 3.30 1.21
CA VAL A 13 -5.68 3.27 2.63
C VAL A 13 -6.62 4.14 3.46
N ASP A 14 -6.95 5.34 2.98
CA ASP A 14 -7.94 6.21 3.62
C ASP A 14 -9.29 5.49 3.78
N ASP A 15 -9.81 4.90 2.69
CA ASP A 15 -11.08 4.17 2.70
C ASP A 15 -11.06 2.96 3.63
N ALA A 16 -9.95 2.22 3.67
CA ALA A 16 -9.80 1.05 4.53
C ALA A 16 -9.74 1.42 6.02
N ALA A 17 -9.05 2.52 6.35
CA ALA A 17 -9.00 3.04 7.71
C ALA A 17 -10.37 3.57 8.15
N LEU A 18 -11.07 4.31 7.29
CA LEU A 18 -12.45 4.76 7.51
C LEU A 18 -13.43 3.60 7.73
N ALA A 19 -13.21 2.47 7.05
CA ALA A 19 -13.98 1.25 7.23
C ALA A 19 -13.61 0.46 8.51
N GLY A 20 -12.63 0.92 9.28
CA GLY A 20 -12.17 0.25 10.50
C GLY A 20 -11.47 -1.08 10.24
N LEU A 21 -10.88 -1.27 9.05
CA LEU A 21 -10.12 -2.47 8.75
C LEU A 21 -8.78 -2.44 9.51
N PRO A 22 -8.36 -3.54 10.14
CA PRO A 22 -7.07 -3.57 10.85
C PRO A 22 -5.88 -3.72 9.89
N SER A 23 -6.12 -4.23 8.68
CA SER A 23 -5.07 -4.46 7.68
C SER A 23 -5.63 -4.57 6.27
N VAL A 24 -4.79 -4.31 5.28
CA VAL A 24 -5.09 -4.49 3.86
C VAL A 24 -3.90 -5.05 3.11
N ARG A 25 -4.14 -5.50 1.86
CA ARG A 25 -3.10 -5.99 0.97
C ARG A 25 -3.18 -5.27 -0.37
N VAL A 26 -2.08 -4.63 -0.76
CA VAL A 26 -1.95 -3.93 -2.04
C VAL A 26 -1.22 -4.83 -3.03
N ILE A 27 -1.93 -5.28 -4.06
CA ILE A 27 -1.36 -6.12 -5.13
C ILE A 27 -0.85 -5.19 -6.24
N HIS A 28 0.47 -5.07 -6.35
CA HIS A 28 1.12 -4.25 -7.39
C HIS A 28 1.79 -5.08 -8.49
N GLY A 29 1.81 -6.41 -8.36
CA GLY A 29 2.51 -7.31 -9.26
C GLY A 29 4.03 -7.24 -9.13
N ARG A 30 4.73 -8.09 -9.89
CA ARG A 30 6.21 -8.21 -9.82
C ARG A 30 6.92 -7.30 -10.81
N GLY A 31 6.51 -7.34 -12.09
CA GLY A 31 6.89 -6.42 -13.17
C GLY A 31 8.36 -5.95 -13.15
N THR A 32 8.57 -4.69 -13.55
CA THR A 32 9.87 -3.99 -13.43
C THR A 32 10.12 -3.45 -12.02
N GLY A 33 9.12 -3.55 -11.11
CA GLY A 33 9.16 -2.98 -9.77
C GLY A 33 8.86 -1.48 -9.67
N ALA A 34 8.61 -0.78 -10.78
CA ALA A 34 8.29 0.65 -10.74
C ALA A 34 7.02 0.95 -9.92
N VAL A 35 5.95 0.17 -10.14
CA VAL A 35 4.71 0.30 -9.36
C VAL A 35 4.93 -0.11 -7.90
N ARG A 36 5.62 -1.23 -7.64
CA ARG A 36 6.00 -1.65 -6.29
C ARG A 36 6.69 -0.54 -5.50
N LYS A 37 7.70 0.10 -6.12
CA LYS A 37 8.40 1.22 -5.50
C LYS A 37 7.46 2.38 -5.21
N ALA A 38 6.64 2.78 -6.19
CA ALA A 38 5.69 3.87 -6.01
C ALA A 38 4.69 3.61 -4.87
N VAL A 39 4.16 2.38 -4.79
CA VAL A 39 3.27 1.92 -3.71
C VAL A 39 3.97 1.99 -2.35
N ARG A 40 5.16 1.41 -2.22
CA ARG A 40 5.89 1.39 -0.93
C ARG A 40 6.32 2.79 -0.48
N ASP A 41 6.72 3.65 -1.41
CA ASP A 41 7.06 5.04 -1.10
C ASP A 41 5.82 5.77 -0.52
N GLU A 42 4.63 5.60 -1.13
CA GLU A 42 3.38 6.18 -0.64
C GLU A 42 3.01 5.63 0.75
N LEU A 43 2.99 4.30 0.91
CA LEU A 43 2.67 3.62 2.19
C LEU A 43 3.61 4.05 3.33
N SER A 44 4.90 4.26 3.05
CA SER A 44 5.88 4.69 4.05
C SER A 44 5.66 6.12 4.55
N SER A 45 4.94 6.94 3.78
CA SER A 45 4.64 8.34 4.11
C SER A 45 3.21 8.56 4.60
N HIS A 46 2.37 7.53 4.55
CA HIS A 46 0.94 7.65 4.80
C HIS A 46 0.65 7.62 6.31
N PRO A 47 -0.03 8.62 6.88
CA PRO A 47 -0.18 8.77 8.33
C PRO A 47 -0.99 7.65 8.99
N LEU A 48 -1.91 7.02 8.25
CA LEU A 48 -2.76 5.93 8.73
C LEU A 48 -2.10 4.54 8.64
N VAL A 49 -0.88 4.45 8.08
CA VAL A 49 -0.13 3.19 7.99
C VAL A 49 0.75 3.05 9.22
N GLY A 50 0.47 2.03 10.04
CA GLY A 50 1.32 1.69 11.19
C GLY A 50 2.58 0.91 10.76
N SER A 51 2.42 -0.07 9.87
CA SER A 51 3.53 -0.83 9.31
C SER A 51 3.17 -1.42 7.95
N HIS A 52 4.19 -1.77 7.16
CA HIS A 52 4.00 -2.53 5.94
C HIS A 52 5.15 -3.49 5.69
N GLU A 53 4.84 -4.61 5.05
CA GLU A 53 5.80 -5.65 4.71
C GLU A 53 5.51 -6.27 3.34
N SER A 54 6.54 -6.81 2.71
CA SER A 54 6.38 -7.52 1.46
C SER A 54 5.77 -8.90 1.69
N ASP A 55 4.86 -9.32 0.82
CA ASP A 55 4.50 -10.73 0.71
C ASP A 55 5.70 -11.55 0.20
N SER A 56 5.69 -12.85 0.48
CA SER A 56 6.67 -13.89 0.14
C SER A 56 7.10 -13.90 -1.34
N ALA A 57 6.22 -13.50 -2.25
CA ALA A 57 6.50 -13.43 -3.69
C ALA A 57 6.81 -12.01 -4.20
N ASP A 58 6.89 -11.00 -3.32
CA ASP A 58 7.13 -9.57 -3.64
C ASP A 58 6.17 -8.98 -4.69
N GLY A 59 5.02 -9.64 -4.89
CA GLY A 59 3.94 -9.18 -5.78
C GLY A 59 2.87 -8.34 -5.08
N ALA A 60 2.93 -8.29 -3.75
CA ALA A 60 2.02 -7.55 -2.91
C ALA A 60 2.75 -6.99 -1.68
N THR A 61 2.16 -5.95 -1.10
CA THR A 61 2.58 -5.38 0.18
C THR A 61 1.39 -5.48 1.15
N VAL A 62 1.61 -6.09 2.30
CA VAL A 62 0.63 -6.18 3.40
C VAL A 62 0.83 -4.95 4.29
N VAL A 63 -0.27 -4.32 4.68
CA VAL A 63 -0.29 -3.05 5.39
C VAL A 63 -1.10 -3.24 6.66
N SER A 64 -0.51 -2.95 7.81
CA SER A 64 -1.22 -2.82 9.07
C SER A 64 -1.63 -1.37 9.25
N LEU A 65 -2.91 -1.13 9.50
CA LEU A 65 -3.44 0.21 9.72
C LEU A 65 -3.33 0.55 11.21
N GLY A 66 -2.94 1.79 11.49
CA GLY A 66 -2.90 2.32 12.86
C GLY A 66 -4.22 2.98 13.23
N ASP A 67 -4.49 3.05 14.54
CA ASP A 67 -5.55 3.89 15.11
C ASP A 67 -5.18 5.39 15.07
#